data_AF-A0A2N1N3H3-F1
#
_entry.id   AF-A0A2N1N3H3-F1
#
_cell.length_a   1.000
_cell.length_b   1.000
_cell.length_c   1.000
_cell.angle_alpha   90.00
_cell.angle_beta   90.00
_cell.angle_gamma   90.00
#
_symmetry.space_group_name_H-M   'P 1'
#
loop_
_entity.id
_entity.type
_entity.pdbx_description
1 polymer ?
#
loop_
_entity_poly.entity_id
_entity_poly.type
_entity_poly.pdbx_seq_one_letter_code
_entity_poly.pdbx_strand_id
1 'polypeptide(L)'
;MRECMFNAGYLDNRQSENLEFTTEPEAAAVYCMKSLTEHHLSAGSSFMIVDCGGGTVDLTTRTLLPGMKLSEITERSGDLCGSSYVDREFLRFLGRKLGYAAMKKLKENHYGQMQYLVQQFCSRVKFSFNGNPNEFSTKELDIERVCPALMEYVTGHAKEQMEEADWLIELDFLNVKEMFDPVVNKIIDLITKQLASTERRCSAMFLVGGFSESQYLQQQIRRQFMNQVPIIAVPKHPIAAIERGALEYGLNMEIVQTRVLKFCYGVEVSAKWEKGDPPERRTPSGRIFKFHRLALRGVEVAVDQKFYYTAGPVVPNQTDMTFNIFITPDNNAKYCDEDGMKMLGKMKIDLPDPQRGKNRLVEFTLTFGTMEVKATAINKRTGQIYESSFILEF
;
A
#
# COMPACT_ATOMS: atom_id res chain seq x y z
N MET A 1 -12.31 6.49 3.90
CA MET A 1 -11.99 6.21 5.32
C MET A 1 -12.52 7.27 6.30
N ARG A 2 -12.10 8.55 6.23
CA ARG A 2 -12.61 9.61 7.14
C ARG A 2 -14.14 9.72 7.16
N GLU A 3 -14.77 9.65 5.98
CA GLU A 3 -16.23 9.59 5.87
C GLU A 3 -16.84 8.34 6.50
N CYS A 4 -16.19 7.18 6.36
CA CYS A 4 -16.64 5.95 7.01
C CYS A 4 -16.64 6.09 8.53
N MET A 5 -15.58 6.71 9.11
CA MET A 5 -15.48 6.98 10.55
C MET A 5 -16.57 7.94 11.03
N PHE A 6 -16.84 9.00 10.28
CA PHE A 6 -17.93 9.93 10.58
C PHE A 6 -19.29 9.25 10.52
N ASN A 7 -19.58 8.51 9.44
CA ASN A 7 -20.85 7.81 9.26
C ASN A 7 -21.07 6.70 10.31
N ALA A 8 -19.98 6.13 10.84
CA ALA A 8 -20.03 5.16 11.94
C ALA A 8 -20.18 5.80 13.34
N GLY A 9 -20.24 7.14 13.43
CA GLY A 9 -20.46 7.85 14.69
C GLY A 9 -19.21 8.01 15.57
N TYR A 10 -18.01 7.78 15.03
CA TYR A 10 -16.75 7.95 15.78
C TYR A 10 -16.23 9.39 15.78
N LEU A 11 -16.79 10.28 14.95
CA LEU A 11 -16.39 11.69 14.85
C LEU A 11 -17.61 12.60 14.94
N ASP A 12 -17.51 13.69 15.72
CA ASP A 12 -18.57 14.70 15.81
C ASP A 12 -18.71 15.51 14.51
N ASN A 13 -17.62 15.65 13.76
CA ASN A 13 -17.61 16.31 12.47
C ASN A 13 -16.58 15.67 11.53
N ARG A 14 -16.79 15.81 10.21
CA ARG A 14 -15.96 15.16 9.18
C ARG A 14 -14.51 15.65 9.18
N GLN A 15 -14.23 16.86 9.67
CA GLN A 15 -12.90 17.49 9.70
C GLN A 15 -12.24 17.44 11.09
N SER A 16 -12.68 16.53 11.95
CA SER A 16 -12.13 16.40 13.31
C SER A 16 -10.61 16.18 13.29
N GLU A 17 -9.90 17.01 14.07
CA GLU A 17 -8.47 16.92 14.31
C GLU A 17 -8.09 15.74 15.22
N ASN A 18 -9.08 15.13 15.90
CA ASN A 18 -8.87 13.94 16.74
C ASN A 18 -8.78 12.63 15.94
N LEU A 19 -8.66 12.71 14.61
CA LEU A 19 -8.48 11.54 13.75
C LEU A 19 -7.21 11.67 12.93
N GLU A 20 -6.30 10.73 13.19
CA GLU A 20 -5.05 10.58 12.48
C GLU A 20 -5.01 9.25 11.75
N PHE A 21 -4.37 9.27 10.59
CA PHE A 21 -4.16 8.07 9.79
C PHE A 21 -2.71 7.63 9.91
N THR A 22 -2.49 6.32 9.84
CA THR A 22 -1.20 5.74 9.52
C THR A 22 -1.47 4.61 8.53
N THR A 23 -0.43 4.16 7.85
CA THR A 23 -0.52 3.05 6.92
C THR A 23 -0.14 1.75 7.59
N GLU A 24 -0.71 0.63 7.16
CA GLU A 24 -0.39 -0.71 7.65
C GLU A 24 1.12 -1.00 7.77
N PRO A 25 1.96 -0.79 6.74
CA PRO A 25 3.40 -1.05 6.84
C PRO A 25 4.14 -0.09 7.81
N GLU A 26 3.63 1.12 8.02
CA GLU A 26 4.18 2.07 9.00
C GLU A 26 3.83 1.65 10.43
N ALA A 27 2.56 1.34 10.67
CA ALA A 27 2.10 0.80 11.95
C ALA A 27 2.86 -0.48 12.31
N ALA A 28 2.96 -1.43 11.37
CA ALA A 28 3.73 -2.64 11.57
C ALA A 28 5.22 -2.37 11.88
N ALA A 29 5.82 -1.36 11.24
CA ALA A 29 7.20 -0.96 11.54
C ALA A 29 7.34 -0.43 12.98
N VAL A 30 6.39 0.41 13.44
CA VAL A 30 6.35 0.92 14.82
C VAL A 30 6.27 -0.24 15.81
N TYR A 31 5.35 -1.19 15.59
CA TYR A 31 5.21 -2.37 16.45
C TYR A 31 6.51 -3.19 16.54
N CYS A 32 7.20 -3.38 15.41
CA CYS A 32 8.43 -4.16 15.34
C CYS A 32 9.66 -3.46 15.94
N MET A 33 9.57 -2.18 16.34
CA MET A 33 10.69 -1.48 16.96
C MET A 33 11.15 -2.11 18.28
N LYS A 34 10.22 -2.69 19.04
CA LYS A 34 10.56 -3.45 20.26
C LYS A 34 11.42 -4.67 19.94
N SER A 35 11.06 -5.40 18.88
CA SER A 35 11.82 -6.55 18.39
C SER A 35 13.23 -6.18 17.92
N LEU A 36 13.44 -4.98 17.38
CA LEU A 36 14.79 -4.49 17.03
C LEU A 36 15.69 -4.43 18.28
N THR A 37 15.14 -3.96 19.39
CA THR A 37 15.86 -3.85 20.67
C THR A 37 16.18 -5.23 21.23
N GLU A 38 15.22 -6.17 21.17
CA GLU A 38 15.42 -7.57 21.58
C GLU A 38 16.52 -8.26 20.76
N HIS A 39 16.69 -7.86 19.50
CA HIS A 39 17.75 -8.33 18.61
C HIS A 39 19.04 -7.48 18.66
N HIS A 40 19.15 -6.56 19.64
CA HIS A 40 20.34 -5.71 19.86
C HIS A 40 20.73 -4.85 18.65
N LEU A 41 19.76 -4.44 17.84
CA LEU A 41 19.98 -3.51 16.73
C LEU A 41 19.99 -2.07 17.24
N SER A 42 20.98 -1.30 16.78
CA SER A 42 21.19 0.09 17.18
C SER A 42 20.61 1.07 16.17
N ALA A 43 20.59 2.35 16.55
CA ALA A 43 20.34 3.43 15.59
C ALA A 43 21.31 3.31 14.39
N GLY A 44 20.79 3.62 13.19
CA GLY A 44 21.47 3.43 11.91
C GLY A 44 21.14 2.10 11.23
N SER A 45 20.61 1.10 11.95
CA SER A 45 20.22 -0.18 11.35
C SER A 45 18.98 -0.02 10.46
N SER A 46 19.06 -0.58 9.25
CA SER A 46 17.91 -0.72 8.35
C SER A 46 17.19 -2.03 8.61
N PHE A 47 15.86 -2.03 8.53
CA PHE A 47 15.05 -3.24 8.62
C PHE A 47 13.88 -3.20 7.64
N MET A 48 13.43 -4.38 7.24
CA MET A 48 12.29 -4.57 6.34
C MET A 48 11.11 -5.14 7.11
N ILE A 49 9.93 -4.60 6.85
CA ILE A 49 8.66 -5.22 7.21
C ILE A 49 8.10 -5.89 5.96
N VAL A 50 7.67 -7.14 6.10
CA VAL A 50 6.91 -7.87 5.09
C VAL A 50 5.58 -8.22 5.73
N ASP A 51 4.56 -7.45 5.39
CA ASP A 51 3.20 -7.66 5.87
C ASP A 51 2.51 -8.70 5.01
N CYS A 52 2.54 -9.95 5.49
CA CYS A 52 1.97 -11.10 4.83
C CYS A 52 0.49 -11.22 5.21
N GLY A 53 -0.36 -10.42 4.56
CA GLY A 53 -1.80 -10.38 4.77
C GLY A 53 -2.58 -11.52 4.13
N GLY A 54 -3.91 -11.45 4.23
CA GLY A 54 -4.82 -12.39 3.59
C GLY A 54 -5.00 -12.12 2.09
N GLY A 55 -5.08 -10.86 1.68
CA GLY A 55 -5.28 -10.45 0.28
C GLY A 55 -4.01 -9.91 -0.37
N THR A 56 -3.33 -9.00 0.31
CA THR A 56 -2.12 -8.33 -0.14
C THR A 56 -0.90 -8.82 0.63
N VAL A 57 0.27 -8.58 0.04
CA VAL A 57 1.53 -8.54 0.77
C VAL A 57 2.18 -7.20 0.51
N ASP A 58 2.53 -6.47 1.57
CA ASP A 58 3.07 -5.12 1.52
C ASP A 58 4.43 -5.04 2.21
N LEU A 59 5.38 -4.32 1.61
CA LEU A 59 6.76 -4.24 2.05
C LEU A 59 7.18 -2.79 2.27
N THR A 60 7.94 -2.55 3.34
CA THR A 60 8.62 -1.27 3.58
C THR A 60 9.98 -1.50 4.19
N THR A 61 10.97 -0.71 3.79
CA THR A 61 12.30 -0.68 4.41
C THR A 61 12.48 0.63 5.16
N ARG A 62 12.81 0.54 6.45
CA ARG A 62 12.95 1.66 7.37
C ARG A 62 14.33 1.68 8.02
N THR A 63 14.81 2.86 8.43
CA THR A 63 15.99 2.98 9.31
C THR A 63 15.54 3.30 10.72
N LEU A 64 16.09 2.61 11.71
CA LEU A 64 15.97 3.00 13.10
C LEU A 64 16.87 4.21 13.37
N LEU A 65 16.29 5.32 13.79
CA LEU A 65 16.99 6.54 14.17
C LEU A 65 17.21 6.61 15.69
N PRO A 66 18.15 7.44 16.17
CA PRO A 66 18.31 7.69 17.60
C PRO A 66 17.00 8.11 18.27
N GLY A 67 16.78 7.65 19.50
CA GLY A 67 15.57 7.97 20.27
C GLY A 67 14.32 7.19 19.87
N MET A 68 14.47 5.98 19.31
CA MET A 68 13.34 5.13 18.88
C MET A 68 12.44 5.84 17.86
N LYS A 69 13.09 6.40 16.84
CA LYS A 69 12.44 7.09 15.71
C LYS A 69 12.64 6.33 14.41
N LEU A 70 11.80 6.56 13.41
CA LEU A 70 11.82 5.88 12.12
C LEU A 70 11.99 6.87 10.96
N SER A 71 12.83 6.51 10.01
CA SER A 71 12.83 7.07 8.64
C SER A 71 12.46 6.02 7.60
N GLU A 72 11.88 6.47 6.50
CA GLU A 72 11.57 5.62 5.32
C GLU A 72 12.72 5.67 4.31
N ILE A 73 13.24 4.50 3.89
CA ILE A 73 14.39 4.42 2.97
C ILE A 73 13.94 4.34 1.51
N THR A 74 12.86 3.61 1.26
CA THR A 74 12.44 3.18 -0.07
C THR A 74 10.94 3.34 -0.21
N GLU A 75 10.48 3.58 -1.44
CA GLU A 75 9.06 3.43 -1.76
C GLU A 75 8.59 2.02 -1.39
N ARG A 76 7.33 1.93 -0.95
CA ARG A 76 6.69 0.69 -0.56
C ARG A 76 6.40 -0.14 -1.81
N SER A 77 6.52 -1.45 -1.70
CA SER A 77 6.09 -2.36 -2.75
C SER A 77 5.02 -3.30 -2.20
N GLY A 78 4.16 -3.80 -3.08
CA GLY A 78 3.15 -4.78 -2.71
C GLY A 78 2.58 -5.47 -3.93
N ASP A 79 1.95 -6.62 -3.72
CA ASP A 79 1.21 -7.36 -4.74
C ASP A 79 0.03 -8.12 -4.10
N LEU A 80 -0.89 -8.55 -4.96
CA LEU A 80 -2.00 -9.40 -4.59
C LEU A 80 -1.55 -10.87 -4.52
N CYS A 81 -0.84 -11.22 -3.45
CA CYS A 81 -0.29 -12.55 -3.21
C CYS A 81 -0.40 -13.01 -1.74
N GLY A 82 -1.42 -12.55 -1.02
CA GLY A 82 -1.67 -12.96 0.36
C GLY A 82 -2.21 -14.40 0.50
N SER A 83 -2.48 -14.82 1.74
CA SER A 83 -2.87 -16.20 2.06
C SER A 83 -4.07 -16.74 1.28
N SER A 84 -5.04 -15.89 0.92
CA SER A 84 -6.23 -16.27 0.16
C SER A 84 -5.91 -16.74 -1.27
N TYR A 85 -4.72 -16.42 -1.79
CA TYR A 85 -4.28 -16.93 -3.07
C TYR A 85 -3.95 -18.42 -3.03
N VAL A 86 -3.53 -18.95 -1.87
CA VAL A 86 -3.39 -20.40 -1.66
C VAL A 86 -4.77 -21.07 -1.72
N ASP A 87 -5.82 -20.42 -1.22
CA ASP A 87 -7.20 -20.95 -1.28
C ASP A 87 -7.70 -20.98 -2.72
N ARG A 88 -7.34 -19.98 -3.53
CA ARG A 88 -7.62 -19.95 -4.96
C ARG A 88 -6.89 -21.07 -5.69
N GLU A 89 -5.65 -21.35 -5.30
CA GLU A 89 -4.88 -22.45 -5.87
C GLU A 89 -5.48 -23.82 -5.51
N PHE A 90 -5.99 -23.99 -4.30
CA PHE A 90 -6.78 -25.15 -3.92
C PHE A 90 -8.06 -25.31 -4.78
N LEU A 91 -8.82 -24.23 -4.96
CA LEU A 91 -10.00 -24.26 -5.84
C LEU A 91 -9.62 -24.54 -7.31
N ARG A 92 -8.45 -24.08 -7.76
CA ARG A 92 -7.90 -24.36 -9.09
C ARG A 92 -7.53 -25.83 -9.24
N PHE A 93 -6.92 -26.43 -8.21
CA PHE A 93 -6.65 -27.86 -8.14
C PHE A 93 -7.95 -28.67 -8.25
N LEU A 94 -8.99 -28.32 -7.48
CA LEU A 94 -10.30 -28.96 -7.61
C LEU A 94 -10.89 -28.75 -9.01
N GLY A 95 -10.73 -27.58 -9.60
CA GLY A 95 -11.16 -27.32 -10.99
C GLY A 95 -10.44 -28.20 -12.01
N ARG A 96 -9.16 -28.54 -11.82
CA ARG A 96 -8.43 -29.50 -12.66
C ARG A 96 -8.96 -30.92 -12.51
N LYS A 97 -9.29 -31.36 -11.29
CA LYS A 97 -9.77 -32.73 -11.03
C LYS A 97 -11.25 -32.93 -11.34
N LEU A 98 -12.10 -31.97 -10.96
CA LEU A 98 -13.57 -32.10 -10.96
C LEU A 98 -14.23 -31.28 -12.08
N GLY A 99 -13.46 -30.47 -12.79
CA GLY A 99 -13.92 -29.61 -13.88
C GLY A 99 -14.25 -28.18 -13.43
N TYR A 100 -13.68 -27.20 -14.14
CA TYR A 100 -13.92 -25.78 -13.87
C TYR A 100 -15.39 -25.36 -14.02
N ALA A 101 -16.14 -26.00 -14.92
CA ALA A 101 -17.57 -25.74 -15.09
C ALA A 101 -18.37 -26.18 -13.85
N ALA A 102 -17.99 -27.30 -13.21
CA ALA A 102 -18.61 -27.75 -11.97
C ALA A 102 -18.33 -26.78 -10.81
N MET A 103 -17.06 -26.37 -10.67
CA MET A 103 -16.67 -25.38 -9.66
C MET A 103 -17.37 -24.02 -9.86
N LYS A 104 -17.59 -23.59 -11.12
CA LYS A 104 -18.35 -22.38 -11.42
C LYS A 104 -19.81 -22.51 -10.98
N LYS A 105 -20.50 -23.61 -11.33
CA LYS A 105 -21.87 -23.88 -10.88
C LYS A 105 -21.99 -23.96 -9.37
N LEU A 106 -21.02 -24.56 -8.68
CA LEU A 106 -20.96 -24.60 -7.22
C LEU A 106 -20.87 -23.18 -6.64
N LYS A 107 -19.99 -22.34 -7.18
CA LYS A 107 -19.84 -20.95 -6.72
C LYS A 107 -21.12 -20.13 -6.91
N GLU A 108 -21.82 -20.31 -8.04
CA GLU A 108 -23.02 -19.55 -8.39
C GLU A 108 -24.25 -20.01 -7.60
N ASN A 109 -24.43 -21.32 -7.41
CA ASN A 109 -25.66 -21.88 -6.83
C ASN A 109 -25.50 -22.29 -5.35
N HIS A 110 -24.26 -22.56 -4.89
CA HIS A 110 -23.97 -23.17 -3.59
C HIS A 110 -22.72 -22.56 -2.93
N TYR A 111 -22.59 -21.22 -2.95
CA TYR A 111 -21.43 -20.50 -2.43
C TYR A 111 -21.06 -20.88 -0.98
N GLY A 112 -22.04 -21.11 -0.12
CA GLY A 112 -21.81 -21.53 1.27
C GLY A 112 -21.07 -22.87 1.39
N GLN A 113 -21.41 -23.86 0.56
CA GLN A 113 -20.69 -25.14 0.56
C GLN A 113 -19.27 -24.99 0.00
N MET A 114 -19.08 -24.14 -1.03
CA MET A 114 -17.73 -23.81 -1.51
C MET A 114 -16.87 -23.17 -0.42
N GLN A 115 -17.42 -22.24 0.37
CA GLN A 115 -16.71 -21.63 1.50
C GLN A 115 -16.37 -22.66 2.58
N TYR A 116 -17.29 -23.56 2.91
CA TYR A 116 -17.04 -24.64 3.86
C TYR A 116 -15.94 -25.60 3.36
N LEU A 117 -15.92 -25.91 2.06
CA LEU A 117 -14.88 -26.70 1.41
C LEU A 117 -13.49 -26.06 1.58
N VAL A 118 -13.38 -24.75 1.31
CA VAL A 118 -12.14 -23.98 1.55
C VAL A 118 -11.78 -24.00 3.04
N GLN A 119 -12.74 -23.84 3.95
CA GLN A 119 -12.49 -23.91 5.39
C GLN A 119 -11.95 -25.28 5.84
N GLN A 120 -12.46 -26.38 5.28
CA GLN A 120 -11.94 -27.72 5.56
C GLN A 120 -10.50 -27.87 5.07
N PHE A 121 -10.18 -27.40 3.87
CA PHE A 121 -8.80 -27.36 3.38
C PHE A 121 -7.90 -26.53 4.29
N CYS A 122 -8.34 -25.32 4.67
CA CYS A 122 -7.56 -24.43 5.51
C CYS A 122 -7.19 -25.07 6.86
N SER A 123 -8.21 -25.56 7.56
CA SER A 123 -8.07 -26.11 8.91
C SER A 123 -7.31 -27.43 8.97
N ARG A 124 -7.49 -28.32 7.98
CA ARG A 124 -6.90 -29.67 7.99
C ARG A 124 -5.55 -29.77 7.30
N VAL A 125 -5.25 -28.83 6.40
CA VAL A 125 -4.11 -28.93 5.48
C VAL A 125 -3.26 -27.66 5.50
N LYS A 126 -3.83 -26.54 5.07
CA LYS A 126 -3.09 -25.29 4.81
C LYS A 126 -2.36 -24.78 6.05
N PHE A 127 -3.04 -24.70 7.20
CA PHE A 127 -2.47 -24.09 8.40
C PHE A 127 -1.33 -24.93 9.01
N SER A 128 -1.38 -26.25 8.86
CA SER A 128 -0.32 -27.16 9.34
C SER A 128 0.79 -27.40 8.32
N PHE A 129 0.67 -26.91 7.08
CA PHE A 129 1.66 -27.19 6.04
C PHE A 129 2.97 -26.44 6.31
N ASN A 130 4.05 -27.22 6.47
CA ASN A 130 5.39 -26.71 6.77
C ASN A 130 6.41 -26.96 5.67
N GLY A 131 6.07 -27.72 4.61
CA GLY A 131 6.96 -28.05 3.51
C GLY A 131 7.99 -29.15 3.78
N ASN A 132 7.91 -29.86 4.92
CA ASN A 132 8.74 -31.03 5.17
C ASN A 132 8.01 -32.31 4.68
N PRO A 133 8.50 -32.98 3.61
CA PRO A 133 7.86 -34.18 3.08
C PRO A 133 7.87 -35.35 4.08
N ASN A 134 8.84 -35.40 5.01
CA ASN A 134 8.93 -36.47 6.00
C ASN A 134 7.93 -36.32 7.16
N GLU A 135 7.38 -35.12 7.36
CA GLU A 135 6.40 -34.83 8.41
C GLU A 135 4.97 -34.70 7.85
N PHE A 136 4.83 -34.71 6.52
CA PHE A 136 3.53 -34.55 5.88
C PHE A 136 2.82 -35.89 5.70
N SER A 137 1.66 -36.04 6.34
CA SER A 137 0.74 -37.13 6.06
C SER A 137 -0.26 -36.71 4.97
N THR A 138 -0.44 -37.52 3.93
CA THR A 138 -1.53 -37.36 2.94
C THR A 138 -2.86 -37.18 3.67
N LYS A 139 -3.66 -36.21 3.22
CA LYS A 139 -4.99 -35.92 3.78
C LYS A 139 -6.05 -36.31 2.77
N GLU A 140 -7.16 -36.85 3.25
CA GLU A 140 -8.31 -37.16 2.42
C GLU A 140 -9.38 -36.06 2.56
N LEU A 141 -9.89 -35.64 1.42
CA LEU A 141 -11.01 -34.72 1.32
C LEU A 141 -12.22 -35.47 0.75
N ASP A 142 -13.17 -35.75 1.63
CA ASP A 142 -14.44 -36.39 1.33
C ASP A 142 -15.43 -35.37 0.78
N ILE A 143 -15.67 -35.41 -0.53
CA ILE A 143 -16.55 -34.46 -1.22
C ILE A 143 -18.02 -34.74 -0.89
N GLU A 144 -18.42 -36.00 -0.74
CA GLU A 144 -19.80 -36.36 -0.40
C GLU A 144 -20.21 -35.77 0.95
N ARG A 145 -19.32 -35.81 1.94
CA ARG A 145 -19.59 -35.27 3.28
C ARG A 145 -19.40 -33.76 3.38
N VAL A 146 -18.41 -33.20 2.69
CA VAL A 146 -18.05 -31.77 2.84
C VAL A 146 -18.80 -30.89 1.85
N CYS A 147 -19.06 -31.36 0.63
CA CYS A 147 -19.62 -30.56 -0.45
C CYS A 147 -20.49 -31.42 -1.41
N PRO A 148 -21.58 -32.05 -0.92
CA PRO A 148 -22.39 -32.96 -1.72
C PRO A 148 -22.99 -32.29 -2.97
N ALA A 149 -23.28 -30.99 -2.93
CA ALA A 149 -23.82 -30.28 -4.10
C ALA A 149 -22.85 -30.27 -5.29
N LEU A 150 -21.54 -30.43 -5.05
CA LEU A 150 -20.56 -30.51 -6.12
C LEU A 150 -20.77 -31.78 -6.97
N MET A 151 -21.25 -32.87 -6.37
CA MET A 151 -21.43 -34.16 -7.04
C MET A 151 -22.42 -34.07 -8.21
N GLU A 152 -23.44 -33.22 -8.09
CA GLU A 152 -24.44 -32.98 -9.14
C GLU A 152 -23.86 -32.27 -10.38
N TYR A 153 -22.73 -31.58 -10.22
CA TYR A 153 -22.15 -30.75 -11.25
C TYR A 153 -20.94 -31.36 -11.96
N VAL A 154 -20.27 -32.34 -11.35
CA VAL A 154 -19.17 -33.07 -11.97
C VAL A 154 -19.75 -34.01 -13.03
N THR A 155 -19.16 -34.03 -14.22
CA THR A 155 -19.66 -34.82 -15.36
C THR A 155 -18.51 -35.46 -16.14
N GLY A 156 -18.86 -36.40 -17.03
CA GLY A 156 -17.90 -37.08 -17.90
C GLY A 156 -16.87 -37.91 -17.12
N HIS A 157 -15.65 -37.98 -17.65
CA HIS A 157 -14.60 -38.82 -17.08
C HIS A 157 -14.23 -38.47 -15.63
N ALA A 158 -14.33 -37.18 -15.25
CA ALA A 158 -14.09 -36.77 -13.87
C ALA A 158 -15.12 -37.36 -12.90
N LYS A 159 -16.37 -37.55 -13.34
CA LYS A 159 -17.41 -38.17 -12.53
C LYS A 159 -17.15 -39.66 -12.33
N GLU A 160 -16.81 -40.37 -13.40
CA GLU A 160 -16.47 -41.80 -13.35
C GLU A 160 -15.31 -42.04 -12.37
N GLN A 161 -14.23 -41.27 -12.47
CA GLN A 161 -13.09 -41.36 -11.55
C GLN A 161 -13.47 -41.07 -10.09
N MET A 162 -14.35 -40.10 -9.84
CA MET A 162 -14.78 -39.76 -8.49
C MET A 162 -15.73 -40.81 -7.90
N GLU A 163 -16.58 -41.43 -8.71
CA GLU A 163 -17.42 -42.56 -8.28
C GLU A 163 -16.56 -43.79 -7.95
N GLU A 164 -15.53 -44.09 -8.74
CA GLU A 164 -14.56 -45.17 -8.44
C GLU A 164 -13.73 -44.91 -7.17
N ALA A 165 -13.49 -43.64 -6.83
CA ALA A 165 -12.75 -43.22 -5.66
C ALA A 165 -13.62 -42.92 -4.43
N ASP A 166 -14.91 -43.31 -4.44
CA ASP A 166 -15.89 -43.04 -3.37
C ASP A 166 -15.94 -41.55 -2.97
N TRP A 167 -15.77 -40.66 -3.96
CA TRP A 167 -15.71 -39.21 -3.80
C TRP A 167 -14.62 -38.68 -2.85
N LEU A 168 -13.58 -39.47 -2.62
CA LEU A 168 -12.40 -39.10 -1.83
C LEU A 168 -11.32 -38.49 -2.74
N ILE A 169 -10.80 -37.33 -2.33
CA ILE A 169 -9.66 -36.69 -2.98
C ILE A 169 -8.46 -36.71 -2.05
N GLU A 170 -7.38 -37.35 -2.48
CA GLU A 170 -6.10 -37.31 -1.80
C GLU A 170 -5.37 -35.96 -2.03
N LEU A 171 -4.98 -35.34 -0.92
CA LEU A 171 -4.14 -34.15 -0.85
C LEU A 171 -2.77 -34.59 -0.31
N ASP A 172 -1.92 -35.08 -1.22
CA ASP A 172 -0.53 -35.41 -0.94
C ASP A 172 0.36 -34.16 -0.80
N PHE A 173 1.62 -34.38 -0.42
CA PHE A 173 2.59 -33.31 -0.21
C PHE A 173 2.80 -32.44 -1.45
N LEU A 174 2.91 -33.05 -2.63
CA LEU A 174 3.19 -32.35 -3.88
C LEU A 174 2.00 -31.48 -4.30
N ASN A 175 0.77 -31.98 -4.15
CA ASN A 175 -0.45 -31.23 -4.42
C ASN A 175 -0.52 -29.98 -3.56
N VAL A 176 -0.30 -30.11 -2.24
CA VAL A 176 -0.35 -28.96 -1.33
C VAL A 176 0.79 -28.00 -1.62
N LYS A 177 2.00 -28.50 -1.88
CA LYS A 177 3.15 -27.68 -2.26
C LYS A 177 2.88 -26.87 -3.54
N GLU A 178 2.28 -27.49 -4.56
CA GLU A 178 1.89 -26.83 -5.82
C GLU A 178 0.89 -25.68 -5.58
N MET A 179 0.07 -25.75 -4.52
CA MET A 179 -0.85 -24.67 -4.17
C MET A 179 -0.14 -23.48 -3.50
N PHE A 180 0.93 -23.74 -2.73
CA PHE A 180 1.68 -22.68 -2.05
C PHE A 180 2.74 -22.02 -2.93
N ASP A 181 3.46 -22.81 -3.73
CA ASP A 181 4.64 -22.36 -4.48
C ASP A 181 4.41 -21.09 -5.31
N PRO A 182 3.33 -20.97 -6.13
CA PRO A 182 3.12 -19.77 -6.93
C PRO A 182 2.95 -18.50 -6.08
N VAL A 183 2.36 -18.64 -4.90
CA VAL A 183 2.10 -17.53 -3.97
C VAL A 183 3.38 -17.13 -3.25
N VAL A 184 4.11 -18.12 -2.70
CA VAL A 184 5.37 -17.89 -1.99
C VAL A 184 6.45 -17.33 -2.90
N ASN A 185 6.55 -17.81 -4.15
CA ASN A 185 7.53 -17.31 -5.12
C ASN A 185 7.30 -15.82 -5.43
N LYS A 186 6.05 -15.37 -5.55
CA LYS A 186 5.74 -13.94 -5.73
C LYS A 186 6.22 -13.10 -4.55
N ILE A 187 6.04 -13.59 -3.31
CA ILE A 187 6.51 -12.90 -2.11
C ILE A 187 8.05 -12.82 -2.10
N ILE A 188 8.73 -13.91 -2.46
CA ILE A 188 10.19 -13.94 -2.62
C ILE A 188 10.65 -12.92 -3.66
N ASP A 189 9.97 -12.82 -4.80
CA ASP A 189 10.30 -11.85 -5.85
C ASP A 189 10.13 -10.41 -5.37
N LEU A 190 9.05 -10.12 -4.61
CA LEU A 190 8.84 -8.81 -4.00
C LEU A 190 9.97 -8.45 -3.03
N ILE A 191 10.32 -9.35 -2.12
CA ILE A 191 11.41 -9.15 -1.16
C ILE A 191 12.73 -8.93 -1.89
N THR A 192 13.01 -9.71 -2.94
CA THR A 192 14.23 -9.58 -3.75
C THR A 192 14.32 -8.19 -4.39
N LYS A 193 13.23 -7.72 -5.00
CA LYS A 193 13.18 -6.39 -5.62
C LYS A 193 13.32 -5.27 -4.58
N GLN A 194 12.70 -5.42 -3.40
CA GLN A 194 12.78 -4.44 -2.33
C GLN A 194 14.19 -4.36 -1.72
N LEU A 195 14.89 -5.49 -1.58
CA LEU A 195 16.28 -5.50 -1.12
C LEU A 195 17.22 -4.87 -2.16
N ALA A 196 16.94 -5.07 -3.46
CA ALA A 196 17.73 -4.49 -4.54
C ALA A 196 17.47 -2.99 -4.77
N SER A 197 16.39 -2.41 -4.22
CA SER A 197 16.03 -1.00 -4.44
C SER A 197 16.82 -0.03 -3.55
N THR A 198 17.66 -0.53 -2.65
CA THR A 198 18.54 0.28 -1.80
C THR A 198 19.93 -0.31 -1.71
N GLU A 199 20.95 0.54 -1.73
CA GLU A 199 22.34 0.13 -1.48
C GLU A 199 22.59 -0.17 0.01
N ARG A 200 21.66 0.21 0.90
CA ARG A 200 21.79 -0.04 2.34
C ARG A 200 21.54 -1.50 2.65
N ARG A 201 22.48 -2.13 3.33
CA ARG A 201 22.31 -3.49 3.86
C ARG A 201 21.13 -3.55 4.83
N CYS A 202 20.21 -4.47 4.57
CA CYS A 202 19.12 -4.78 5.48
C CYS A 202 19.64 -5.63 6.67
N SER A 203 19.47 -5.12 7.89
CA SER A 203 19.95 -5.77 9.13
C SER A 203 18.94 -6.79 9.67
N ALA A 204 17.64 -6.53 9.49
CA ALA A 204 16.58 -7.42 9.91
C ALA A 204 15.38 -7.39 8.97
N MET A 205 14.64 -8.49 8.91
CA MET A 205 13.36 -8.61 8.23
C MET A 205 12.34 -9.19 9.21
N PHE A 206 11.24 -8.48 9.41
CA PHE A 206 10.12 -8.94 10.23
C PHE A 206 8.93 -9.29 9.35
N LEU A 207 8.46 -10.52 9.47
CA LEU A 207 7.25 -10.98 8.80
C LEU A 207 6.06 -10.76 9.74
N VAL A 208 5.07 -10.00 9.30
CA VAL A 208 3.85 -9.71 10.06
C VAL A 208 2.60 -10.13 9.27
N GLY A 209 1.42 -9.95 9.85
CA GLY A 209 0.16 -10.38 9.22
C GLY A 209 -0.10 -11.87 9.39
N GLY A 210 -1.35 -12.31 9.22
CA GLY A 210 -1.74 -13.69 9.50
C GLY A 210 -1.04 -14.74 8.63
N PHE A 211 -0.64 -14.41 7.41
CA PHE A 211 0.05 -15.37 6.55
C PHE A 211 1.51 -15.60 6.96
N SER A 212 2.12 -14.67 7.72
CA SER A 212 3.47 -14.85 8.26
C SER A 212 3.57 -16.02 9.26
N GLU A 213 2.44 -16.49 9.81
CA GLU A 213 2.39 -17.66 10.68
C GLU A 213 2.60 -18.99 9.92
N SER A 214 2.49 -18.98 8.58
CA SER A 214 2.77 -20.16 7.76
C SER A 214 4.23 -20.58 7.89
N GLN A 215 4.46 -21.77 8.46
CA GLN A 215 5.80 -22.34 8.58
C GLN A 215 6.46 -22.53 7.21
N TYR A 216 5.69 -22.93 6.20
CA TYR A 216 6.21 -23.05 4.84
C TYR A 216 6.75 -21.72 4.31
N LEU A 217 5.96 -20.64 4.42
CA LEU A 217 6.38 -19.30 3.98
C LEU A 217 7.66 -18.86 4.71
N GLN A 218 7.69 -19.00 6.04
CA GLN A 218 8.87 -18.64 6.84
C GLN A 218 10.12 -19.41 6.41
N GLN A 219 10.01 -20.72 6.17
CA GLN A 219 11.14 -21.55 5.75
C GLN A 219 11.67 -21.15 4.37
N GLN A 220 10.77 -20.89 3.41
CA GLN A 220 11.18 -20.45 2.06
C GLN A 220 11.88 -19.09 2.10
N ILE A 221 11.33 -18.12 2.84
CA ILE A 221 11.96 -16.80 3.01
C ILE A 221 13.32 -16.93 3.71
N ARG A 222 13.41 -17.69 4.81
CA ARG A 222 14.69 -17.91 5.52
C ARG A 222 15.72 -18.54 4.60
N ARG A 223 15.37 -19.62 3.91
CA ARG A 223 16.26 -20.31 2.96
C ARG A 223 16.80 -19.37 1.90
N GLN A 224 15.96 -18.49 1.37
CA GLN A 224 16.34 -17.57 0.30
C GLN A 224 17.21 -16.41 0.79
N PHE A 225 16.92 -15.85 1.97
CA PHE A 225 17.47 -14.56 2.38
C PHE A 225 18.40 -14.60 3.60
N MET A 226 18.58 -15.73 4.29
CA MET A 226 19.41 -15.81 5.50
C MET A 226 20.87 -15.36 5.31
N ASN A 227 21.41 -15.48 4.09
CA ASN A 227 22.77 -15.03 3.78
C ASN A 227 22.86 -13.52 3.52
N GLN A 228 21.73 -12.88 3.17
CA GLN A 228 21.66 -11.44 2.86
C GLN A 228 21.19 -10.63 4.08
N VAL A 229 20.18 -11.14 4.79
CA VAL A 229 19.55 -10.52 5.96
C VAL A 229 19.81 -11.39 7.19
N PRO A 230 20.66 -10.95 8.14
CA PRO A 230 21.07 -11.75 9.28
C PRO A 230 19.92 -12.16 10.21
N ILE A 231 18.91 -11.30 10.36
CA ILE A 231 17.78 -11.52 11.27
C ILE A 231 16.50 -11.64 10.43
N ILE A 232 15.86 -12.80 10.44
CA ILE A 232 14.54 -13.02 9.82
C ILE A 232 13.60 -13.61 10.88
N ALA A 233 12.70 -12.78 11.38
CA ALA A 233 11.88 -13.08 12.54
C ALA A 233 10.39 -12.82 12.29
N VAL A 234 9.55 -13.51 13.05
CA VAL A 234 8.12 -13.23 13.17
C VAL A 234 7.92 -12.70 14.59
N PRO A 235 7.36 -11.50 14.78
CA PRO A 235 7.16 -10.96 16.13
C PRO A 235 6.08 -11.76 16.86
N LYS A 236 5.98 -11.57 18.18
CA LYS A 236 5.11 -12.38 19.06
C LYS A 236 3.63 -12.39 18.67
N HIS A 237 3.10 -11.27 18.15
CA HIS A 237 1.70 -11.15 17.73
C HIS A 237 1.63 -10.58 16.31
N PRO A 238 1.98 -11.36 15.27
CA PRO A 238 2.13 -10.84 13.92
C PRO A 238 0.81 -10.39 13.30
N ILE A 239 -0.30 -11.10 13.59
CA ILE A 239 -1.65 -10.74 13.11
C ILE A 239 -2.17 -9.42 13.69
N ALA A 240 -1.73 -9.05 14.90
CA ALA A 240 -2.13 -7.81 15.58
C ALA A 240 -1.10 -6.69 15.44
N ALA A 241 -0.05 -6.89 14.64
CA ALA A 241 1.07 -5.96 14.51
C ALA A 241 0.61 -4.56 14.05
N ILE A 242 -0.28 -4.51 13.07
CA ILE A 242 -0.82 -3.26 12.51
C ILE A 242 -1.62 -2.52 13.58
N GLU A 243 -2.61 -3.16 14.21
CA GLU A 243 -3.47 -2.51 15.20
C GLU A 243 -2.69 -2.01 16.42
N ARG A 244 -1.75 -2.82 16.93
CA ARG A 244 -0.88 -2.43 18.05
C ARG A 244 0.08 -1.32 17.67
N GLY A 245 0.65 -1.39 16.48
CA GLY A 245 1.52 -0.36 15.95
C GLY A 245 0.81 0.97 15.72
N ALA A 246 -0.44 0.92 15.24
CA ALA A 246 -1.28 2.10 15.05
C ALA A 246 -1.62 2.76 16.38
N LEU A 247 -1.91 1.96 17.43
CA LEU A 247 -2.07 2.48 18.79
C LEU A 247 -0.79 3.15 19.30
N GLU A 248 0.36 2.49 19.16
CA GLU A 248 1.65 3.06 19.58
C GLU A 248 1.99 4.35 18.82
N TYR A 249 1.70 4.41 17.52
CA TYR A 249 1.82 5.61 16.71
C TYR A 249 0.88 6.72 17.17
N GLY A 250 -0.40 6.41 17.42
CA GLY A 250 -1.38 7.39 17.89
C GLY A 250 -1.02 7.97 19.27
N LEU A 251 -0.36 7.20 20.13
CA LEU A 251 0.16 7.67 21.42
C LEU A 251 1.40 8.56 21.28
N ASN A 252 2.21 8.36 20.23
CA ASN A 252 3.39 9.17 19.96
C ASN A 252 3.67 9.26 18.45
N MET A 253 3.10 10.27 17.79
CA MET A 253 3.25 10.45 16.35
C MET A 253 4.67 10.89 15.94
N GLU A 254 5.47 11.42 16.86
CA GLU A 254 6.85 11.82 16.59
C GLU A 254 7.80 10.64 16.34
N ILE A 255 7.32 9.40 16.55
CA ILE A 255 8.07 8.18 16.21
C ILE A 255 8.43 8.18 14.72
N VAL A 256 7.55 8.66 13.84
CA VAL A 256 7.84 8.73 12.39
C VAL A 256 8.40 10.12 12.07
N GLN A 257 9.67 10.20 11.71
CA GLN A 257 10.34 11.48 11.44
C GLN A 257 10.25 11.91 9.99
N THR A 258 10.40 10.95 9.08
CA THR A 258 10.46 11.21 7.66
C THR A 258 9.71 10.17 6.85
N ARG A 259 9.27 10.58 5.65
CA ARG A 259 8.57 9.73 4.67
C ARG A 259 9.09 9.97 3.26
N VAL A 260 8.92 8.99 2.38
CA VAL A 260 9.28 9.12 0.96
C VAL A 260 8.04 9.50 0.15
N LEU A 261 8.10 10.58 -0.62
CA LEU A 261 6.98 11.03 -1.45
C LEU A 261 6.70 10.08 -2.62
N LYS A 262 5.44 9.64 -2.78
CA LYS A 262 5.02 8.74 -3.88
C LYS A 262 4.75 9.43 -5.22
N PHE A 263 4.59 10.75 -5.20
CA PHE A 263 4.29 11.55 -6.38
C PHE A 263 5.15 12.81 -6.39
N CYS A 264 5.33 13.38 -7.57
CA CYS A 264 5.67 14.79 -7.67
C CYS A 264 4.43 15.60 -7.33
N TYR A 265 4.60 16.68 -6.58
CA TYR A 265 3.55 17.62 -6.21
C TYR A 265 3.88 18.98 -6.78
N GLY A 266 2.87 19.69 -7.26
CA GLY A 266 3.07 21.02 -7.80
C GLY A 266 1.77 21.74 -8.08
N VAL A 267 1.92 22.92 -8.64
CA VAL A 267 0.80 23.79 -9.01
C VAL A 267 0.86 24.16 -10.48
N GLU A 268 -0.30 24.40 -11.07
CA GLU A 268 -0.38 25.01 -12.39
C GLU A 268 0.08 26.47 -12.33
N VAL A 269 0.98 26.82 -13.24
CA VAL A 269 1.46 28.19 -13.40
C VAL A 269 1.16 28.66 -14.82
N SER A 270 0.49 29.81 -14.92
CA SER A 270 0.37 30.52 -16.18
C SER A 270 1.66 31.31 -16.43
N ALA A 271 2.51 30.86 -17.35
CA ALA A 271 3.74 31.53 -17.77
C ALA A 271 3.56 32.28 -19.09
N LYS A 272 4.48 33.19 -19.43
CA LYS A 272 4.55 33.72 -20.80
C LYS A 272 5.01 32.59 -21.71
N TRP A 273 4.42 32.47 -22.90
CA TRP A 273 4.88 31.51 -23.90
C TRP A 273 6.16 32.03 -24.55
N GLU A 274 7.19 31.19 -24.64
CA GLU A 274 8.50 31.56 -25.18
C GLU A 274 8.94 30.64 -26.34
N LYS A 275 9.94 31.10 -27.12
CA LYS A 275 10.48 30.32 -28.24
C LYS A 275 11.15 29.05 -27.70
N GLY A 276 10.50 27.91 -27.93
CA GLY A 276 10.88 26.60 -27.38
C GLY A 276 9.74 25.90 -26.66
N ASP A 277 8.69 26.65 -26.28
CA ASP A 277 7.45 26.07 -25.80
C ASP A 277 6.64 25.46 -26.95
N PRO A 278 5.85 24.40 -26.72
CA PRO A 278 5.04 23.79 -27.76
C PRO A 278 3.97 24.77 -28.28
N PRO A 279 3.87 24.99 -29.59
CA PRO A 279 2.96 25.99 -30.17
C PRO A 279 1.48 25.64 -29.93
N GLU A 280 1.13 24.35 -29.90
CA GLU A 280 -0.22 23.85 -29.64
C GLU A 280 -0.72 24.15 -28.22
N ARG A 281 0.19 24.45 -27.28
CA ARG A 281 -0.12 24.80 -25.88
C ARG A 281 -0.19 26.31 -25.64
N ARG A 282 -0.02 27.11 -26.69
CA ARG A 282 -0.08 28.58 -26.60
C ARG A 282 -1.53 29.03 -26.46
N THR A 283 -1.84 29.71 -25.37
CA THR A 283 -3.16 30.30 -25.15
C THR A 283 -3.39 31.51 -26.08
N PRO A 284 -4.64 31.92 -26.32
CA PRO A 284 -4.96 33.15 -27.05
C PRO A 284 -4.32 34.41 -26.45
N SER A 285 -4.03 34.40 -25.13
CA SER A 285 -3.35 35.48 -24.43
C SER A 285 -1.81 35.46 -24.55
N GLY A 286 -1.25 34.57 -25.37
CA GLY A 286 0.19 34.41 -25.56
C GLY A 286 0.89 33.80 -24.34
N ARG A 287 0.18 32.94 -23.59
CA ARG A 287 0.67 32.28 -22.37
C ARG A 287 0.68 30.77 -22.55
N ILE A 288 1.13 30.08 -21.53
CA ILE A 288 1.16 28.63 -21.44
C ILE A 288 0.95 28.20 -19.99
N PHE A 289 0.20 27.12 -19.78
CA PHE A 289 0.04 26.50 -18.46
C PHE A 289 1.12 25.43 -18.28
N LYS A 290 1.99 25.61 -17.28
CA LYS A 290 3.08 24.69 -16.94
C LYS A 290 2.84 24.10 -15.56
N PHE A 291 3.31 22.87 -15.38
CA PHE A 291 3.36 22.25 -14.06
C PHE A 291 4.61 22.77 -13.33
N HIS A 292 4.41 23.57 -12.30
CA HIS A 292 5.48 24.00 -11.41
C HIS A 292 5.59 23.02 -10.25
N ARG A 293 6.54 22.09 -10.37
CA ARG A 293 6.84 21.11 -9.33
C ARG A 293 7.41 21.79 -8.08
N LEU A 294 6.78 21.53 -6.95
CA LEU A 294 7.20 21.94 -5.61
C LEU A 294 7.99 20.86 -4.90
N ALA A 295 7.54 19.60 -5.00
CA ALA A 295 8.19 18.46 -4.37
C ALA A 295 8.32 17.31 -5.36
N LEU A 296 9.44 16.59 -5.30
CA LEU A 296 9.80 15.51 -6.23
C LEU A 296 9.41 14.15 -5.63
N ARG A 297 8.97 13.21 -6.47
CA ARG A 297 8.78 11.81 -6.02
C ARG A 297 10.11 11.21 -5.59
N GLY A 298 10.07 10.35 -4.58
CA GLY A 298 11.22 9.59 -4.09
C GLY A 298 12.10 10.39 -3.11
N VAL A 299 11.83 11.67 -2.87
CA VAL A 299 12.56 12.45 -1.86
C VAL A 299 12.01 12.14 -0.47
N GLU A 300 12.95 12.03 0.47
CA GLU A 300 12.66 11.95 1.90
C GLU A 300 12.25 13.35 2.39
N VAL A 301 11.08 13.43 3.03
CA VAL A 301 10.55 14.66 3.63
C VAL A 301 10.32 14.46 5.11
N ALA A 302 10.68 15.45 5.92
CA ALA A 302 10.32 15.48 7.33
C ALA A 302 8.82 15.75 7.50
N VAL A 303 8.24 15.26 8.60
CA VAL A 303 6.88 15.63 8.99
C VAL A 303 6.81 17.16 9.12
N ASP A 304 5.76 17.74 8.54
CA ASP A 304 5.50 19.18 8.45
C ASP A 304 6.53 19.99 7.66
N GLN A 305 7.34 19.33 6.82
CA GLN A 305 8.22 20.03 5.89
C GLN A 305 7.40 20.84 4.87
N LYS A 306 7.79 22.10 4.69
CA LYS A 306 7.11 23.08 3.84
C LYS A 306 7.82 23.28 2.51
N PHE A 307 7.05 23.27 1.42
CA PHE A 307 7.49 23.59 0.06
C PHE A 307 6.65 24.74 -0.46
N TYR A 308 7.27 25.86 -0.81
CA TYR A 308 6.56 27.08 -1.13
C TYR A 308 6.80 27.56 -2.56
N TYR A 309 5.80 28.25 -3.10
CA TYR A 309 5.85 28.97 -4.37
C TYR A 309 5.13 30.31 -4.20
N THR A 310 5.75 31.38 -4.66
CA THR A 310 5.13 32.72 -4.63
C THR A 310 4.66 33.10 -6.02
N ALA A 311 3.40 33.51 -6.12
CA ALA A 311 2.79 33.98 -7.35
C ALA A 311 2.09 35.32 -7.17
N GLY A 312 1.99 36.08 -8.26
CA GLY A 312 1.18 37.28 -8.35
C GLY A 312 0.13 37.13 -9.45
N PRO A 313 -0.80 38.09 -9.57
CA PRO A 313 -1.84 38.06 -10.59
C PRO A 313 -1.24 38.16 -12.00
N VAL A 314 -1.89 37.50 -12.95
CA VAL A 314 -1.48 37.48 -14.36
C VAL A 314 -1.70 38.86 -14.99
N VAL A 315 -2.80 39.53 -14.63
CA VAL A 315 -3.17 40.88 -15.11
C VAL A 315 -3.36 41.86 -13.95
N PRO A 316 -3.07 43.17 -14.13
CA PRO A 316 -3.05 44.15 -13.03
C PRO A 316 -4.36 44.24 -12.23
N ASN A 317 -5.52 44.12 -12.87
CA ASN A 317 -6.84 44.32 -12.27
C ASN A 317 -7.54 43.02 -11.81
N GLN A 318 -6.84 41.88 -11.86
CA GLN A 318 -7.38 40.59 -11.41
C GLN A 318 -7.77 40.63 -9.93
N THR A 319 -8.97 40.21 -9.58
CA THR A 319 -9.54 40.30 -8.21
C THR A 319 -9.41 39.01 -7.41
N ASP A 320 -9.09 37.90 -8.05
CA ASP A 320 -8.86 36.60 -7.42
C ASP A 320 -7.86 35.78 -8.22
N MET A 321 -7.23 34.80 -7.61
CA MET A 321 -6.40 33.82 -8.30
C MET A 321 -6.69 32.42 -7.78
N THR A 322 -6.43 31.41 -8.61
CA THR A 322 -6.63 30.01 -8.23
C THR A 322 -5.32 29.24 -8.33
N PHE A 323 -4.97 28.50 -7.28
CA PHE A 323 -3.93 27.48 -7.33
C PHE A 323 -4.59 26.14 -7.65
N ASN A 324 -4.38 25.63 -8.86
CA ASN A 324 -4.73 24.26 -9.21
C ASN A 324 -3.56 23.36 -8.83
N ILE A 325 -3.80 22.37 -7.97
CA ILE A 325 -2.79 21.51 -7.37
C ILE A 325 -2.82 20.17 -8.12
N PHE A 326 -1.66 19.72 -8.56
CA PHE A 326 -1.51 18.50 -9.35
C PHE A 326 -0.49 17.55 -8.73
N ILE A 327 -0.71 16.25 -8.97
CA ILE A 327 0.22 15.17 -8.66
C ILE A 327 0.51 14.33 -9.90
N THR A 328 1.72 13.77 -9.99
CA THR A 328 2.11 12.86 -11.07
C THR A 328 3.16 11.85 -10.61
N PRO A 329 3.16 10.60 -11.11
CA PRO A 329 4.24 9.65 -10.87
C PRO A 329 5.51 9.94 -11.68
N ASP A 330 5.44 10.81 -12.71
CA ASP A 330 6.56 11.15 -13.58
C ASP A 330 7.41 12.30 -13.00
N ASN A 331 8.70 12.02 -12.78
CA ASN A 331 9.69 12.97 -12.31
C ASN A 331 10.07 14.04 -13.36
N ASN A 332 9.69 13.87 -14.61
CA ASN A 332 10.06 14.76 -15.70
C ASN A 332 8.89 15.59 -16.25
N ALA A 333 7.71 15.45 -15.66
CA ALA A 333 6.52 16.14 -16.14
C ALA A 333 6.67 17.67 -16.15
N LYS A 334 6.20 18.30 -17.22
CA LYS A 334 6.33 19.74 -17.49
C LYS A 334 4.99 20.46 -17.62
N TYR A 335 3.92 19.75 -17.94
CA TYR A 335 2.60 20.33 -18.18
C TYR A 335 1.49 19.58 -17.44
N CYS A 336 0.40 20.28 -17.14
CA CYS A 336 -0.67 19.78 -16.26
C CYS A 336 -1.65 18.80 -16.95
N ASP A 337 -1.51 18.60 -18.25
CA ASP A 337 -2.32 17.72 -19.10
C ASP A 337 -1.52 16.52 -19.66
N GLU A 338 -0.29 16.32 -19.18
CA GLU A 338 0.53 15.15 -19.54
C GLU A 338 -0.02 13.87 -18.91
N ASP A 339 0.28 12.74 -19.54
CA ASP A 339 -0.15 11.43 -19.05
C ASP A 339 0.32 11.19 -17.62
N GLY A 340 -0.60 10.73 -16.77
CA GLY A 340 -0.34 10.49 -15.34
C GLY A 340 -0.54 11.71 -14.43
N MET A 341 -0.79 12.91 -14.97
CA MET A 341 -1.23 14.05 -14.17
C MET A 341 -2.62 13.83 -13.59
N LYS A 342 -2.76 14.13 -12.29
CA LYS A 342 -4.05 14.14 -11.58
C LYS A 342 -4.22 15.44 -10.84
N MET A 343 -5.35 16.10 -11.01
CA MET A 343 -5.72 17.27 -10.22
C MET A 343 -6.10 16.82 -8.82
N LEU A 344 -5.35 17.24 -7.81
CA LEU A 344 -5.58 16.93 -6.41
C LEU A 344 -6.63 17.88 -5.80
N GLY A 345 -6.65 19.14 -6.26
CA GLY A 345 -7.61 20.12 -5.80
C GLY A 345 -7.34 21.53 -6.31
N LYS A 346 -8.15 22.48 -5.85
CA LYS A 346 -8.04 23.89 -6.21
C LYS A 346 -8.25 24.79 -5.00
N MET A 347 -7.47 25.86 -4.91
CA MET A 347 -7.62 26.89 -3.87
C MET A 347 -7.81 28.25 -4.52
N LYS A 348 -8.98 28.86 -4.30
CA LYS A 348 -9.29 30.22 -4.77
C LYS A 348 -8.90 31.22 -3.68
N ILE A 349 -8.15 32.24 -4.07
CA ILE A 349 -7.58 33.27 -3.20
C ILE A 349 -8.05 34.64 -3.67
N ASP A 350 -8.56 35.46 -2.76
CA ASP A 350 -8.97 36.81 -3.09
C ASP A 350 -7.76 37.74 -3.14
N LEU A 351 -7.76 38.62 -4.14
CA LEU A 351 -6.74 39.62 -4.37
C LEU A 351 -7.37 41.02 -4.29
N PRO A 352 -7.58 41.54 -3.07
CA PRO A 352 -8.09 42.90 -2.91
C PRO A 352 -7.12 43.94 -3.52
N ASP A 353 -7.62 45.15 -3.75
CA ASP A 353 -6.86 46.31 -4.24
C ASP A 353 -6.28 46.19 -5.66
N PRO A 354 -7.10 46.06 -6.73
CA PRO A 354 -6.63 45.96 -8.12
C PRO A 354 -5.76 47.15 -8.57
N GLN A 355 -5.90 48.30 -7.92
CA GLN A 355 -5.09 49.50 -8.17
C GLN A 355 -3.57 49.27 -7.98
N ARG A 356 -3.18 48.21 -7.24
CA ARG A 356 -1.77 47.89 -6.99
C ARG A 356 -1.13 47.01 -8.07
N GLY A 357 -1.85 46.69 -9.12
CA GLY A 357 -1.33 45.95 -10.26
C GLY A 357 -0.80 44.56 -9.87
N LYS A 358 0.41 44.21 -10.32
CA LYS A 358 0.96 42.85 -10.17
C LYS A 358 1.76 42.60 -8.88
N ASN A 359 1.98 43.62 -8.05
CA ASN A 359 2.76 43.50 -6.81
C ASN A 359 1.94 42.91 -5.64
N ARG A 360 0.88 42.15 -5.95
CA ARG A 360 -0.01 41.50 -4.99
C ARG A 360 0.37 40.02 -4.93
N LEU A 361 1.32 39.71 -4.07
CA LEU A 361 1.93 38.38 -3.99
C LEU A 361 1.18 37.49 -3.01
N VAL A 362 1.00 36.25 -3.40
CA VAL A 362 0.49 35.16 -2.57
C VAL A 362 1.55 34.08 -2.49
N GLU A 363 1.89 33.66 -1.28
CA GLU A 363 2.74 32.50 -1.05
C GLU A 363 1.86 31.29 -0.83
N PHE A 364 1.95 30.35 -1.75
CA PHE A 364 1.37 29.04 -1.63
C PHE A 364 2.38 28.09 -1.02
N THR A 365 1.96 27.28 -0.06
CA THR A 365 2.80 26.31 0.64
C THR A 365 2.11 24.95 0.69
N LEU A 366 2.80 23.92 0.24
CA LEU A 366 2.48 22.52 0.54
C LEU A 366 3.24 22.09 1.79
N THR A 367 2.52 21.51 2.74
CA THR A 367 3.06 20.92 3.95
C THR A 367 2.70 19.43 3.93
N PHE A 368 3.71 18.58 3.99
CA PHE A 368 3.53 17.14 4.04
C PHE A 368 3.41 16.73 5.51
N GLY A 369 2.18 16.55 5.97
CA GLY A 369 1.91 16.15 7.35
C GLY A 369 2.12 14.66 7.59
N THR A 370 1.52 14.15 8.66
CA THR A 370 1.43 12.71 8.98
C THR A 370 0.86 11.93 7.79
N MET A 371 -0.37 12.16 7.37
CA MET A 371 -0.95 11.41 6.24
C MET A 371 -1.76 12.26 5.26
N GLU A 372 -1.69 13.57 5.40
CA GLU A 372 -2.39 14.52 4.56
C GLU A 372 -1.43 15.54 3.97
N VAL A 373 -1.71 15.95 2.74
CA VAL A 373 -1.04 17.11 2.14
C VAL A 373 -1.87 18.32 2.50
N LYS A 374 -1.33 19.19 3.35
CA LYS A 374 -1.95 20.47 3.69
C LYS A 374 -1.45 21.52 2.73
N ALA A 375 -2.36 22.18 2.02
CA ALA A 375 -2.06 23.34 1.21
C ALA A 375 -2.52 24.59 1.94
N THR A 376 -1.62 25.56 2.06
CA THR A 376 -1.89 26.86 2.64
C THR A 376 -1.53 27.94 1.64
N ALA A 377 -2.27 29.03 1.62
CA ALA A 377 -1.96 30.19 0.80
C ALA A 377 -2.10 31.46 1.64
N ILE A 378 -1.04 32.26 1.67
CA ILE A 378 -0.97 33.47 2.47
C ILE A 378 -0.86 34.66 1.52
N ASN A 379 -1.84 35.55 1.58
CA ASN A 379 -1.73 36.84 0.93
C ASN A 379 -0.69 37.67 1.70
N LYS A 380 0.50 37.88 1.10
CA LYS A 380 1.66 38.48 1.77
C LYS A 380 1.42 39.92 2.26
N ARG A 381 0.33 40.56 1.82
CA ARG A 381 0.00 41.92 2.22
C ARG A 381 -1.11 41.98 3.27
N THR A 382 -2.21 41.25 3.07
CA THR A 382 -3.32 41.26 4.03
C THR A 382 -3.06 40.34 5.22
N GLY A 383 -2.14 39.38 5.09
CA GLY A 383 -1.93 38.31 6.06
C GLY A 383 -3.05 37.27 6.06
N GLN A 384 -4.03 37.38 5.16
CA GLN A 384 -5.14 36.43 5.07
C GLN A 384 -4.62 35.06 4.66
N ILE A 385 -5.03 34.05 5.42
CA ILE A 385 -4.64 32.66 5.25
C ILE A 385 -5.83 31.88 4.70
N TYR A 386 -5.56 31.06 3.68
CA TYR A 386 -6.49 30.10 3.10
C TYR A 386 -5.89 28.72 3.26
N GLU A 387 -6.69 27.74 3.67
CA GLU A 387 -6.20 26.38 3.95
C GLU A 387 -7.10 25.32 3.33
N SER A 388 -6.48 24.22 2.89
CA SER A 388 -7.17 23.02 2.41
C SER A 388 -6.31 21.80 2.70
N SER A 389 -6.92 20.70 3.13
CA SER A 389 -6.24 19.41 3.31
C SER A 389 -6.68 18.43 2.24
N PHE A 390 -5.73 17.68 1.70
CA PHE A 390 -5.97 16.64 0.71
C PHE A 390 -5.51 15.30 1.26
N ILE A 391 -6.42 14.33 1.27
CA ILE A 391 -6.09 12.95 1.58
C ILE A 391 -5.57 12.32 0.29
N LEU A 392 -4.39 11.73 0.36
CA LEU A 392 -3.89 10.90 -0.73
C LEU A 392 -4.64 9.57 -0.66
N GLU A 393 -5.52 9.32 -1.62
CA GLU A 393 -6.03 7.97 -1.84
C GLU A 393 -4.86 7.13 -2.36
N PHE A 394 -4.45 6.14 -1.55
CA PHE A 394 -3.38 5.21 -1.86
C PHE A 394 -3.89 4.00 -2.63
#